data_AF-A0A8T3NWT2-F1
#
_entry.id   AF-A0A8T3NWT2-F1
#
_cell.length_a   1.000
_cell.length_b   1.000
_cell.length_c   1.000
_cell.angle_alpha   90.00
_cell.angle_beta   90.00
_cell.angle_gamma   90.00
#
_symmetry.space_group_name_H-M   'P 1'
#
loop_
_entity.id
_entity.type
_entity.pdbx_description
1 polymer ?
#
loop_
_entity_poly.entity_id
_entity_poly.type
_entity_poly.pdbx_seq_one_letter_code
_entity_poly.pdbx_strand_id
1 'polypeptide(L)'
;MDGQVAAAGCRPLRVRSARTGVALALAVATVMLVAGSPSVASEPGPGSGARPWSPDAVELARTAKEAVVNGSTDESCTGWRSTYLPPPTIRVLRTRGPAVGTVQEVDFRSYVEDVLRAEWTDWYPIEAQKTGAIAVKQYAWYYTIVYRGQTTESGECYDVRDDTIDQYYSPEDRTPSARNLRGVAATWDVTLRKRQGNGSRFFLTGYRSGSAAGCGDEADRWRLYQRGVLSCANAGLRWPSIMRAYLDPRLEIVAPGRHDIVGDQDGDVSMLVTADGLSRPQIYERGTLGAYVLAPDQGLTHETAELREARAADMTMDGRDDLITFHEPAEGGWRVDISPADGTRYGPPITWASGMETLSPDATLLAADMDGDGKGDVAMLLPGLEAGIATLRVHRGTGSGLKPPVDRWTGPLELAESRAWLSDATGDGRADLLVAQDLADYGIGYRVAPSAPNGGGLGELMLWLAEPGLSWATTSHAVGDVDRDGRDDLWTVSPTVDGIAVDVLMATKTSTFVRQPRWASGPGDPTGMEDVKLASTDVDYDGRTDLLLLLDRAQGTRFITLRPRASGLVVSPPFDEATLDWDSATPY
;
A
#
# COMPACT_ATOMS: atom_id res chain seq x y z
N MET A 1 -45.87 37.75 -36.12
CA MET A 1 -45.42 37.40 -37.49
C MET A 1 -44.39 36.29 -37.42
N ASP A 2 -44.67 34.98 -37.39
CA ASP A 2 -45.85 34.07 -37.26
C ASP A 2 -45.50 32.85 -38.14
N GLY A 3 -45.73 31.56 -37.83
CA GLY A 3 -46.28 30.87 -36.64
C GLY A 3 -45.38 29.68 -36.20
N GLN A 4 -45.60 28.91 -35.12
CA GLN A 4 -46.79 28.12 -34.67
C GLN A 4 -47.16 26.96 -35.63
N VAL A 5 -47.47 25.70 -35.23
CA VAL A 5 -47.53 24.91 -33.95
C VAL A 5 -47.03 23.45 -34.29
N ALA A 6 -47.07 22.31 -33.56
CA ALA A 6 -47.50 21.73 -32.25
C ALA A 6 -46.69 20.39 -32.04
N ALA A 7 -46.54 19.67 -30.91
CA ALA A 7 -47.17 19.54 -29.57
C ALA A 7 -48.08 18.28 -29.36
N ALA A 8 -47.99 17.67 -28.15
CA ALA A 8 -48.65 16.41 -27.66
C ALA A 8 -48.10 15.06 -28.21
N GLY A 9 -48.24 13.88 -27.55
CA GLY A 9 -48.98 13.53 -26.31
C GLY A 9 -48.48 12.22 -25.64
N CYS A 10 -49.20 11.65 -24.65
CA CYS A 10 -48.63 10.68 -23.68
C CYS A 10 -49.53 9.48 -23.28
N ARG A 11 -48.92 8.30 -23.00
CA ARG A 11 -49.48 7.13 -22.23
C ARG A 11 -50.70 6.39 -22.87
N PRO A 12 -51.32 5.34 -22.24
CA PRO A 12 -50.73 4.01 -21.99
C PRO A 12 -51.71 2.81 -22.24
N LEU A 13 -51.21 1.56 -22.24
CA LEU A 13 -52.00 0.33 -22.02
C LEU A 13 -51.10 -0.81 -21.50
N ARG A 14 -51.60 -1.95 -21.01
CA ARG A 14 -52.43 -2.29 -19.83
C ARG A 14 -52.48 -3.84 -19.80
N VAL A 15 -52.35 -4.44 -18.62
CA VAL A 15 -52.21 -5.91 -18.39
C VAL A 15 -53.49 -6.72 -18.69
N ARG A 16 -53.33 -7.97 -19.20
CA ARG A 16 -54.12 -9.15 -18.75
C ARG A 16 -53.50 -10.51 -19.14
N SER A 17 -54.05 -11.58 -18.57
CA SER A 17 -53.41 -12.90 -18.37
C SER A 17 -54.15 -14.07 -19.02
N ALA A 18 -53.46 -15.22 -19.13
CA ALA A 18 -54.04 -16.55 -19.34
C ALA A 18 -53.31 -17.60 -18.47
N ARG A 19 -53.86 -18.82 -18.34
CA ARG A 19 -53.39 -19.93 -17.48
C ARG A 19 -53.32 -21.25 -18.26
N THR A 20 -52.81 -22.30 -17.58
CA THR A 20 -52.80 -23.74 -17.94
C THR A 20 -51.75 -24.19 -18.98
N GLY A 21 -51.13 -25.37 -18.83
CA GLY A 21 -51.20 -26.29 -17.67
C GLY A 21 -50.38 -27.60 -17.80
N VAL A 22 -49.79 -28.01 -16.68
CA VAL A 22 -49.30 -29.35 -16.25
C VAL A 22 -49.02 -30.43 -17.32
N ALA A 23 -47.77 -30.91 -17.33
CA ALA A 23 -47.44 -32.33 -17.51
C ALA A 23 -46.33 -32.71 -16.51
N LEU A 24 -46.35 -33.95 -15.99
CA LEU A 24 -45.46 -34.43 -14.92
C LEU A 24 -44.78 -35.73 -15.35
N ALA A 25 -43.48 -35.86 -15.10
CA ALA A 25 -42.73 -37.11 -15.28
C ALA A 25 -41.90 -37.39 -14.02
N LEU A 26 -42.23 -38.46 -13.29
CA LEU A 26 -41.41 -38.97 -12.19
C LEU A 26 -40.34 -39.92 -12.74
N ALA A 27 -39.11 -39.76 -12.26
CA ALA A 27 -38.11 -40.82 -12.26
C ALA A 27 -37.75 -41.11 -10.79
N VAL A 28 -37.82 -42.38 -10.38
CA VAL A 28 -37.48 -42.82 -9.02
C VAL A 28 -36.08 -43.42 -9.04
N ALA A 29 -35.22 -42.93 -8.15
CA ALA A 29 -33.91 -43.52 -7.87
C ALA A 29 -33.78 -43.75 -6.35
N THR A 30 -33.21 -44.89 -5.97
CA THR A 30 -33.27 -45.42 -4.61
C THR A 30 -32.26 -44.76 -3.67
N VAL A 31 -32.74 -44.29 -2.51
CA VAL A 31 -31.86 -43.82 -1.41
C VAL A 31 -31.26 -45.04 -0.69
N MET A 32 -29.93 -45.15 -0.70
CA MET A 32 -29.20 -45.88 0.35
C MET A 32 -28.79 -44.90 1.44
N LEU A 33 -28.99 -45.25 2.71
CA LEU A 33 -28.43 -44.49 3.83
C LEU A 33 -26.98 -44.93 4.07
N VAL A 34 -26.06 -43.98 4.05
CA VAL A 34 -24.79 -44.02 4.78
C VAL A 34 -24.75 -42.76 5.65
N ALA A 35 -24.29 -42.87 6.89
CA ALA A 35 -24.38 -41.81 7.88
C ALA A 35 -23.03 -41.13 8.15
N GLY A 36 -23.07 -39.82 8.44
CA GLY A 36 -21.99 -39.12 9.15
C GLY A 36 -21.42 -37.89 8.44
N SER A 37 -22.02 -36.73 8.68
CA SER A 37 -21.36 -35.40 8.79
C SER A 37 -22.38 -34.34 9.22
N PRO A 38 -22.15 -33.58 10.31
CA PRO A 38 -23.01 -32.46 10.72
C PRO A 38 -22.57 -31.11 10.11
N SER A 39 -23.49 -30.14 10.11
CA SER A 39 -23.26 -28.70 9.93
C SER A 39 -22.42 -28.25 8.72
N VAL A 40 -23.13 -27.87 7.64
CA VAL A 40 -22.65 -26.84 6.70
C VAL A 40 -22.35 -25.56 7.49
N ALA A 41 -21.18 -24.96 7.28
CA ALA A 41 -20.85 -23.65 7.84
C ALA A 41 -21.66 -22.56 7.11
N SER A 42 -22.25 -21.62 7.86
CA SER A 42 -22.89 -20.44 7.31
C SER A 42 -21.85 -19.43 6.83
N GLU A 43 -22.11 -18.79 5.70
CA GLU A 43 -21.26 -17.72 5.14
C GLU A 43 -21.08 -16.56 6.15
N PRO A 44 -19.87 -16.00 6.31
CA PRO A 44 -19.68 -14.77 7.06
C PRO A 44 -20.29 -13.59 6.29
N GLY A 45 -20.99 -12.71 7.00
CA GLY A 45 -21.50 -11.46 6.42
C GLY A 45 -20.38 -10.43 6.18
N PRO A 46 -20.64 -9.37 5.40
CA PRO A 46 -19.66 -8.32 5.11
C PRO A 46 -19.40 -7.43 6.34
N GLY A 47 -18.47 -7.86 7.20
CA GLY A 47 -17.98 -7.15 8.37
C GLY A 47 -16.74 -7.83 8.95
N SER A 48 -15.88 -7.07 9.66
CA SER A 48 -14.63 -7.54 10.28
C SER A 48 -13.73 -8.40 9.38
N GLY A 49 -13.17 -7.80 8.32
CA GLY A 49 -12.16 -8.43 7.45
C GLY A 49 -10.73 -8.48 8.02
N ALA A 50 -10.55 -8.25 9.32
CA ALA A 50 -9.25 -8.31 10.00
C ALA A 50 -9.35 -9.25 11.21
N ARG A 51 -8.34 -10.12 11.39
CA ARG A 51 -8.20 -10.93 12.60
C ARG A 51 -7.79 -10.02 13.78
N PRO A 52 -8.10 -10.38 15.03
CA PRO A 52 -7.45 -9.76 16.18
C PRO A 52 -5.93 -9.91 16.06
N TRP A 53 -5.17 -8.89 16.49
CA TRP A 53 -3.71 -8.94 16.54
C TRP A 53 -3.22 -10.24 17.19
N SER A 54 -2.19 -10.89 16.63
CA SER A 54 -1.64 -12.11 17.22
C SER A 54 -1.12 -11.83 18.65
N PRO A 55 -1.19 -12.79 19.58
CA PRO A 55 -0.66 -12.59 20.94
C PRO A 55 0.80 -12.13 20.93
N ASP A 56 1.59 -12.63 19.98
CA ASP A 56 2.99 -12.30 19.81
C ASP A 56 3.19 -10.87 19.24
N ALA A 57 2.37 -10.41 18.28
CA ALA A 57 2.37 -9.02 17.83
C ALA A 57 1.96 -8.06 18.96
N VAL A 58 0.98 -8.44 19.80
CA VAL A 58 0.57 -7.65 20.98
C VAL A 58 1.66 -7.59 22.04
N GLU A 59 2.49 -8.64 22.19
CA GLU A 59 3.60 -8.63 23.14
C GLU A 59 4.86 -7.95 22.57
N LEU A 60 5.14 -8.06 21.27
CA LEU A 60 6.11 -7.24 20.55
C LEU A 60 5.77 -5.75 20.66
N ALA A 61 4.50 -5.38 20.48
CA ALA A 61 3.98 -4.02 20.69
C ALA A 61 4.26 -3.48 22.12
N ARG A 62 4.39 -4.35 23.13
CA ARG A 62 4.71 -3.98 24.52
C ARG A 62 6.20 -4.03 24.85
N THR A 63 6.98 -4.86 24.17
CA THR A 63 8.37 -5.21 24.56
C THR A 63 9.45 -4.74 23.59
N ALA A 64 9.11 -4.44 22.33
CA ALA A 64 10.06 -3.98 21.33
C ALA A 64 10.58 -2.57 21.67
N LYS A 65 11.91 -2.45 21.84
CA LYS A 65 12.62 -1.19 22.11
C LYS A 65 12.43 -0.11 21.03
N GLU A 66 12.00 -0.51 19.85
CA GLU A 66 11.80 0.38 18.70
C GLU A 66 10.36 0.91 18.64
N ALA A 67 9.39 0.19 19.25
CA ALA A 67 8.01 0.64 19.43
C ALA A 67 7.79 1.51 20.69
N VAL A 68 8.66 1.35 21.71
CA VAL A 68 8.52 1.93 23.06
C VAL A 68 9.71 2.83 23.43
N VAL A 69 9.52 4.16 23.41
CA VAL A 69 10.56 5.14 23.81
C VAL A 69 9.96 6.29 24.64
N ASN A 70 10.59 6.59 25.79
CA ASN A 70 10.43 7.77 26.66
C ASN A 70 9.11 8.57 26.52
N GLY A 71 8.07 8.12 27.23
CA GLY A 71 6.80 8.84 27.33
C GLY A 71 5.67 8.02 27.95
N SER A 72 5.74 6.69 27.85
CA SER A 72 4.82 5.78 28.55
C SER A 72 4.99 5.90 30.06
N THR A 73 4.01 6.49 30.73
CA THR A 73 3.83 6.34 32.18
C THR A 73 3.39 4.91 32.49
N ASP A 74 3.87 4.32 33.59
CA ASP A 74 3.29 3.06 34.12
C ASP A 74 1.84 3.25 34.64
N GLU A 75 1.32 4.48 34.56
CA GLU A 75 0.03 4.94 35.05
C GLU A 75 -1.10 4.94 33.98
N SER A 76 -0.85 4.49 32.74
CA SER A 76 -1.89 4.55 31.69
C SER A 76 -2.99 3.48 31.86
N CYS A 77 -4.24 3.84 31.58
CA CYS A 77 -5.43 3.04 31.93
C CYS A 77 -5.49 1.64 31.28
N THR A 78 -4.90 1.49 30.10
CA THR A 78 -4.79 0.22 29.36
C THR A 78 -3.37 -0.34 29.40
N GLY A 79 -2.41 0.39 29.98
CA GLY A 79 -0.98 0.07 29.95
C GLY A 79 -0.35 0.11 28.55
N TRP A 80 -1.03 0.66 27.53
CA TRP A 80 -0.55 0.62 26.14
C TRP A 80 0.71 1.49 25.93
N ARG A 81 1.65 0.99 25.13
CA ARG A 81 2.95 1.65 24.88
C ARG A 81 3.37 1.71 23.42
N SER A 82 2.81 0.87 22.55
CA SER A 82 3.20 0.84 21.14
C SER A 82 2.79 2.12 20.44
N THR A 83 3.73 2.67 19.67
CA THR A 83 3.49 3.82 18.78
C THR A 83 3.29 3.40 17.32
N TYR A 84 3.51 2.12 16.99
CA TYR A 84 3.33 1.56 15.64
C TYR A 84 2.04 0.75 15.51
N LEU A 85 1.65 -0.01 16.55
CA LEU A 85 0.38 -0.74 16.57
C LEU A 85 -0.64 -0.05 17.48
N PRO A 86 -1.89 0.17 17.03
CA PRO A 86 -2.96 0.72 17.86
C PRO A 86 -3.41 -0.31 18.93
N PRO A 87 -3.95 0.16 20.06
CA PRO A 87 -4.40 -0.73 21.14
C PRO A 87 -5.56 -1.62 20.68
N PRO A 88 -5.78 -2.79 21.31
CA PRO A 88 -6.96 -3.61 21.05
C PRO A 88 -8.24 -3.00 21.64
N THR A 89 -8.15 -2.32 22.80
CA THR A 89 -9.29 -1.68 23.47
C THR A 89 -8.98 -0.26 23.95
N ILE A 90 -10.03 0.53 24.20
CA ILE A 90 -9.98 1.86 24.80
C ILE A 90 -11.07 2.04 25.86
N ARG A 91 -10.76 2.76 26.94
CA ARG A 91 -11.69 3.15 28.00
C ARG A 91 -12.32 4.51 27.71
N VAL A 92 -13.62 4.51 27.43
CA VAL A 92 -14.41 5.70 27.10
C VAL A 92 -15.36 6.07 28.24
N LEU A 93 -15.18 7.24 28.86
CA LEU A 93 -16.19 7.82 29.75
C LEU A 93 -17.41 8.26 28.94
N ARG A 94 -18.58 7.69 29.25
CA ARG A 94 -19.85 8.10 28.66
C ARG A 94 -20.47 9.24 29.46
N THR A 95 -20.63 10.39 28.81
CA THR A 95 -21.22 11.63 29.34
C THR A 95 -22.68 11.80 28.92
N ARG A 96 -23.16 10.95 28.01
CA ARG A 96 -24.49 10.96 27.39
C ARG A 96 -24.98 9.55 27.06
N GLY A 97 -26.22 9.47 26.56
CA GLY A 97 -26.83 8.20 26.14
C GLY A 97 -27.21 7.28 27.31
N PRO A 98 -27.57 6.01 27.02
CA PRO A 98 -28.02 5.05 28.04
C PRO A 98 -26.96 4.68 29.09
N ALA A 99 -25.67 4.90 28.79
CA ALA A 99 -24.53 4.53 29.63
C ALA A 99 -23.93 5.72 30.41
N VAL A 100 -24.60 6.88 30.46
CA VAL A 100 -24.08 8.09 31.10
C VAL A 100 -23.60 7.85 32.54
N GLY A 101 -22.37 8.28 32.83
CA GLY A 101 -21.70 8.13 34.11
C GLY A 101 -20.81 6.89 34.24
N THR A 102 -20.82 5.96 33.28
CA THR A 102 -19.93 4.77 33.29
C THR A 102 -18.74 4.95 32.35
N VAL A 103 -17.65 4.24 32.64
CA VAL A 103 -16.60 3.97 31.66
C VAL A 103 -16.98 2.69 30.90
N GLN A 104 -16.83 2.70 29.58
CA GLN A 104 -16.95 1.51 28.73
C GLN A 104 -15.57 1.15 28.19
N GLU A 105 -15.19 -0.12 28.30
CA GLU A 105 -14.07 -0.66 27.53
C GLU A 105 -14.62 -1.17 26.19
N VAL A 106 -14.07 -0.66 25.09
CA VAL A 106 -14.57 -0.84 23.72
C VAL A 106 -13.44 -1.34 22.83
N ASP A 107 -13.75 -2.20 21.86
CA ASP A 107 -12.85 -2.50 20.74
C ASP A 107 -12.41 -1.20 20.05
N PHE A 108 -11.09 -1.04 19.88
CA PHE A 108 -10.53 0.23 19.45
C PHE A 108 -10.90 0.59 18.00
N ARG A 109 -11.04 -0.42 17.12
CA ARG A 109 -11.41 -0.20 15.72
C ARG A 109 -12.87 0.24 15.60
N SER A 110 -13.77 -0.43 16.30
CA SER A 110 -15.19 -0.07 16.39
C SER A 110 -15.36 1.36 16.92
N TYR A 111 -14.62 1.72 17.98
CA TYR A 111 -14.60 3.09 18.51
C TYR A 111 -14.19 4.12 17.44
N VAL A 112 -13.13 3.85 16.65
CA VAL A 112 -12.68 4.74 15.56
C VAL A 112 -13.73 4.85 14.46
N GLU A 113 -14.38 3.74 14.09
CA GLU A 113 -15.44 3.71 13.06
C GLU A 113 -16.69 4.50 13.50
N ASP A 114 -17.08 4.41 14.77
CA ASP A 114 -18.20 5.15 15.37
C ASP A 114 -17.91 6.65 15.58
N VAL A 115 -16.72 7.02 16.07
CA VAL A 115 -16.32 8.44 16.17
C VAL A 115 -16.20 9.07 14.79
N LEU A 116 -15.60 8.36 13.82
CA LEU A 116 -15.54 8.83 12.44
C LEU A 116 -16.96 9.07 11.89
N ARG A 117 -17.90 8.16 12.16
CA ARG A 117 -19.31 8.34 11.79
C ARG A 117 -19.99 9.52 12.50
N ALA A 118 -19.61 9.78 13.74
CA ALA A 118 -20.19 10.84 14.56
C ALA A 118 -19.71 12.24 14.17
N GLU A 119 -18.43 12.39 13.85
CA GLU A 119 -17.78 13.69 13.65
C GLU A 119 -17.46 14.00 12.19
N TRP A 120 -17.22 12.98 11.35
CA TRP A 120 -16.87 13.12 9.93
C TRP A 120 -17.99 12.56 9.05
N THR A 121 -18.96 13.41 8.72
CA THR A 121 -20.20 13.03 8.04
C THR A 121 -19.99 12.21 6.76
N ASP A 122 -20.72 11.10 6.66
CA ASP A 122 -20.78 10.12 5.56
C ASP A 122 -20.69 10.67 4.13
N TRP A 123 -21.26 11.85 3.85
CA TRP A 123 -21.23 12.49 2.53
C TRP A 123 -19.87 13.07 2.13
N TYR A 124 -18.91 13.23 3.05
CA TYR A 124 -17.54 13.66 2.76
C TYR A 124 -16.86 12.70 1.76
N PRO A 125 -16.01 13.17 0.81
CA PRO A 125 -15.27 12.32 -0.11
C PRO A 125 -14.40 11.28 0.60
N ILE A 126 -14.03 10.19 -0.09
CA ILE A 126 -13.25 9.10 0.52
C ILE A 126 -11.90 9.57 1.07
N GLU A 127 -11.22 10.51 0.42
CA GLU A 127 -9.95 11.04 0.90
C GLU A 127 -10.10 11.85 2.19
N ALA A 128 -11.18 12.61 2.35
CA ALA A 128 -11.51 13.27 3.61
C ALA A 128 -11.92 12.28 4.72
N GLN A 129 -12.48 11.11 4.36
CA GLN A 129 -12.76 10.01 5.29
C GLN A 129 -11.48 9.26 5.71
N LYS A 130 -10.56 8.98 4.78
CA LYS A 130 -9.20 8.47 5.08
C LYS A 130 -8.44 9.43 6.00
N THR A 131 -8.42 10.73 5.66
CA THR A 131 -7.82 11.79 6.50
C THR A 131 -8.45 11.85 7.89
N GLY A 132 -9.79 11.79 7.99
CA GLY A 132 -10.51 11.75 9.25
C GLY A 132 -10.18 10.51 10.09
N ALA A 133 -10.13 9.33 9.46
CA ALA A 133 -9.86 8.05 10.13
C ALA A 133 -8.51 8.06 10.85
N ILE A 134 -7.43 8.45 10.15
CA ILE A 134 -6.10 8.56 10.74
C ILE A 134 -6.11 9.52 11.94
N ALA A 135 -6.77 10.68 11.81
CA ALA A 135 -6.80 11.69 12.86
C ALA A 135 -7.61 11.25 14.10
N VAL A 136 -8.77 10.60 13.88
CA VAL A 136 -9.59 10.00 14.94
C VAL A 136 -8.81 8.91 15.67
N LYS A 137 -8.17 8.00 14.93
CA LYS A 137 -7.37 6.89 15.44
C LYS A 137 -6.17 7.37 16.26
N GLN A 138 -5.33 8.25 15.70
CA GLN A 138 -4.14 8.71 16.41
C GLN A 138 -4.46 9.67 17.57
N TYR A 139 -5.60 10.37 17.57
CA TYR A 139 -6.06 11.12 18.74
C TYR A 139 -6.34 10.19 19.92
N ALA A 140 -7.17 9.17 19.68
CA ALA A 140 -7.61 8.23 20.71
C ALA A 140 -6.43 7.40 21.26
N TRP A 141 -5.61 6.87 20.35
CA TRP A 141 -4.39 6.11 20.65
C TRP A 141 -3.35 6.93 21.41
N TYR A 142 -3.21 8.23 21.14
CA TYR A 142 -2.32 9.08 21.94
C TYR A 142 -2.69 9.05 23.42
N TYR A 143 -3.98 9.00 23.77
CA TYR A 143 -4.42 9.02 25.17
C TYR A 143 -4.42 7.65 25.86
N THR A 144 -4.37 6.52 25.14
CA THR A 144 -4.10 5.22 25.75
C THR A 144 -2.64 5.05 26.17
N ILE A 145 -1.72 5.79 25.52
CA ILE A 145 -0.29 5.87 25.91
C ILE A 145 -0.07 6.99 26.95
N VAL A 146 -0.57 8.19 26.67
CA VAL A 146 -0.28 9.42 27.42
C VAL A 146 -1.50 9.79 28.28
N TYR A 147 -1.71 9.01 29.34
CA TYR A 147 -2.82 9.20 30.26
C TYR A 147 -2.77 10.56 30.99
N ARG A 148 -3.94 11.10 31.31
CA ARG A 148 -4.15 12.47 31.78
C ARG A 148 -4.51 12.60 33.27
N GLY A 149 -4.41 11.52 34.05
CA GLY A 149 -4.88 11.52 35.45
C GLY A 149 -6.40 11.67 35.56
N GLN A 150 -7.17 11.30 34.53
CA GLN A 150 -8.63 11.48 34.47
C GLN A 150 -9.35 10.26 35.04
N THR A 151 -10.17 10.47 36.09
CA THR A 151 -11.07 9.45 36.65
C THR A 151 -12.50 9.94 36.72
N THR A 152 -13.44 9.00 36.85
CA THR A 152 -14.80 9.26 37.35
C THR A 152 -14.79 9.71 38.82
N GLU A 153 -15.95 10.11 39.33
CA GLU A 153 -16.16 10.32 40.77
C GLU A 153 -15.96 9.05 41.61
N SER A 154 -16.12 7.86 41.00
CA SER A 154 -15.84 6.56 41.64
C SER A 154 -14.36 6.16 41.59
N GLY A 155 -13.47 6.99 41.02
CA GLY A 155 -12.05 6.70 40.87
C GLY A 155 -11.69 5.74 39.73
N GLU A 156 -12.65 5.41 38.86
CA GLU A 156 -12.37 4.61 37.66
C GLU A 156 -11.74 5.47 36.58
N CYS A 157 -10.59 5.04 36.02
CA CYS A 157 -9.87 5.81 35.02
C CYS A 157 -10.37 5.54 33.59
N TYR A 158 -10.19 6.54 32.73
CA TYR A 158 -10.55 6.48 31.31
C TYR A 158 -9.50 7.18 30.43
N ASP A 159 -9.40 6.74 29.18
CA ASP A 159 -8.48 7.33 28.19
C ASP A 159 -9.10 8.59 27.58
N VAL A 160 -10.39 8.53 27.20
CA VAL A 160 -11.15 9.58 26.49
C VAL A 160 -12.60 9.70 26.97
N ARG A 161 -13.27 10.82 26.69
CA ARG A 161 -14.71 11.05 26.98
C ARG A 161 -15.52 11.33 25.71
N ASP A 162 -16.78 10.89 25.68
CA ASP A 162 -17.64 10.89 24.48
C ASP A 162 -18.26 12.27 24.10
N ASP A 163 -17.54 13.37 24.34
CA ASP A 163 -18.01 14.74 24.09
C ASP A 163 -16.98 15.63 23.38
N THR A 164 -17.34 16.90 23.18
CA THR A 164 -16.56 17.89 22.42
C THR A 164 -15.25 18.35 23.10
N ILE A 165 -14.88 17.78 24.26
CA ILE A 165 -13.55 17.97 24.85
C ILE A 165 -12.53 17.03 24.18
N ASP A 166 -12.95 15.80 23.88
CA ASP A 166 -12.14 14.79 23.19
C ASP A 166 -12.75 14.46 21.82
N GLN A 167 -13.68 13.51 21.80
CA GLN A 167 -14.23 12.88 20.60
C GLN A 167 -15.64 12.38 20.88
N TYR A 168 -16.59 12.78 20.06
CA TYR A 168 -18.00 12.42 20.24
C TYR A 168 -18.30 10.97 19.80
N TYR A 169 -18.09 9.99 20.68
CA TYR A 169 -18.48 8.59 20.50
C TYR A 169 -20.00 8.40 20.74
N SER A 170 -20.70 7.71 19.82
CA SER A 170 -22.17 7.70 19.80
C SER A 170 -22.81 6.44 19.16
N PRO A 171 -22.35 5.21 19.49
CA PRO A 171 -22.76 3.98 18.80
C PRO A 171 -24.27 3.71 18.86
N GLU A 172 -24.95 4.17 19.92
CA GLU A 172 -26.39 3.98 20.09
C GLU A 172 -27.23 4.82 19.11
N ASP A 173 -26.70 5.96 18.67
CA ASP A 173 -27.39 6.92 17.80
C ASP A 173 -26.97 6.80 16.32
N ARG A 174 -25.85 6.15 16.01
CA ARG A 174 -25.16 6.28 14.72
C ARG A 174 -24.40 5.03 14.27
N THR A 175 -24.91 4.36 13.23
CA THR A 175 -24.18 3.26 12.56
C THR A 175 -23.16 3.79 11.53
N PRO A 176 -21.91 3.30 11.50
CA PRO A 176 -20.92 3.60 10.47
C PRO A 176 -21.41 3.27 9.06
N SER A 177 -21.07 4.12 8.08
CA SER A 177 -21.38 3.85 6.67
C SER A 177 -20.27 3.05 5.99
N ALA A 178 -20.59 2.36 4.88
CA ALA A 178 -19.60 1.71 4.01
C ALA A 178 -18.59 2.68 3.34
N ARG A 179 -18.66 3.99 3.61
CA ARG A 179 -17.59 4.96 3.29
C ARG A 179 -16.70 5.25 4.52
N ASN A 180 -17.26 5.30 5.72
CA ASN A 180 -16.50 5.38 6.97
C ASN A 180 -15.63 4.13 7.13
N LEU A 181 -16.23 2.92 7.01
CA LEU A 181 -15.54 1.64 7.14
C LEU A 181 -14.34 1.50 6.18
N ARG A 182 -14.50 1.92 4.91
CA ARG A 182 -13.39 1.94 3.94
C ARG A 182 -12.34 3.00 4.22
N GLY A 183 -12.73 4.15 4.77
CA GLY A 183 -11.77 5.17 5.22
C GLY A 183 -10.90 4.67 6.36
N VAL A 184 -11.48 3.92 7.32
CA VAL A 184 -10.74 3.27 8.41
C VAL A 184 -9.88 2.11 7.92
N ALA A 185 -10.43 1.21 7.09
CA ALA A 185 -9.69 0.07 6.56
C ALA A 185 -8.47 0.50 5.74
N ALA A 186 -8.65 1.34 4.72
CA ALA A 186 -7.57 1.81 3.84
C ALA A 186 -6.59 2.81 4.49
N THR A 187 -6.63 2.95 5.83
CA THR A 187 -5.65 3.70 6.62
C THR A 187 -5.42 3.07 8.01
N TRP A 188 -5.72 1.78 8.19
CA TRP A 188 -5.73 1.18 9.54
C TRP A 188 -4.34 1.09 10.18
N ASP A 189 -3.31 0.94 9.36
CA ASP A 189 -1.93 0.74 9.81
C ASP A 189 -1.08 2.02 9.66
N VAL A 190 -1.58 2.97 8.85
CA VAL A 190 -1.00 4.32 8.68
C VAL A 190 -0.92 5.07 10.01
N THR A 191 0.27 5.47 10.45
CA THR A 191 0.49 6.18 11.70
C THR A 191 1.44 7.37 11.51
N LEU A 192 1.07 8.56 11.98
CA LEU A 192 1.86 9.77 11.69
C LEU A 192 2.94 10.00 12.75
N ARG A 193 4.00 10.70 12.37
CA ARG A 193 5.07 11.14 13.27
C ARG A 193 5.52 12.58 12.97
N LYS A 194 6.34 13.11 13.88
CA LYS A 194 7.08 14.36 13.68
C LYS A 194 8.59 14.12 13.77
N ARG A 195 9.33 14.54 12.74
CA ARG A 195 10.80 14.52 12.78
C ARG A 195 11.34 15.57 13.75
N GLN A 196 12.19 15.15 14.67
CA GLN A 196 12.76 15.97 15.74
C GLN A 196 14.25 15.61 15.92
N GLY A 197 15.11 16.31 15.17
CA GLY A 197 16.51 15.91 15.02
C GLY A 197 16.59 14.57 14.29
N ASN A 198 17.38 13.64 14.82
CA ASN A 198 17.54 12.28 14.31
C ASN A 198 16.50 11.30 14.91
N GLY A 199 15.38 11.81 15.44
CA GLY A 199 14.33 11.02 16.07
C GLY A 199 12.96 11.28 15.45
N SER A 200 12.14 10.24 15.38
CA SER A 200 10.74 10.29 14.95
C SER A 200 9.81 10.24 16.16
N ARG A 201 8.82 11.14 16.27
CA ARG A 201 7.98 11.28 17.47
C ARG A 201 6.48 11.13 17.18
N PHE A 202 5.84 10.18 17.87
CA PHE A 202 4.38 10.05 17.92
C PHE A 202 3.73 11.30 18.56
N PHE A 203 2.57 11.74 18.06
CA PHE A 203 1.93 12.98 18.53
C PHE A 203 0.40 12.92 18.43
N LEU A 204 -0.26 13.82 19.16
CA LEU A 204 -1.72 13.96 19.18
C LEU A 204 -2.22 14.67 17.92
N THR A 205 -3.02 13.99 17.10
CA THR A 205 -3.73 14.56 15.93
C THR A 205 -5.05 15.21 16.32
N GLY A 206 -4.98 16.42 16.89
CA GLY A 206 -6.19 17.21 17.14
C GLY A 206 -6.92 17.59 15.85
N TYR A 207 -8.24 17.75 15.91
CA TYR A 207 -9.01 18.31 14.79
C TYR A 207 -10.17 19.19 15.27
N ARG A 208 -10.67 20.05 14.39
CA ARG A 208 -11.79 20.99 14.63
C ARG A 208 -12.62 21.16 13.37
N SER A 209 -13.84 21.68 13.50
CA SER A 209 -14.72 21.94 12.35
C SER A 209 -14.16 22.99 11.37
N GLY A 210 -13.59 24.07 11.91
CA GLY A 210 -12.99 25.18 11.16
C GLY A 210 -13.99 26.14 10.53
N SER A 211 -13.45 27.17 9.89
CA SER A 211 -14.16 28.03 8.93
C SER A 211 -14.43 27.27 7.62
N ALA A 212 -15.32 27.78 6.77
CA ALA A 212 -15.67 27.17 5.49
C ALA A 212 -14.74 27.66 4.35
N ALA A 213 -13.43 27.64 4.61
CA ALA A 213 -12.41 28.26 3.78
C ALA A 213 -11.68 27.26 2.86
N GLY A 214 -10.55 27.66 2.29
CA GLY A 214 -9.79 26.93 1.28
C GLY A 214 -9.13 25.64 1.78
N CYS A 215 -8.49 24.93 0.85
CA CYS A 215 -7.66 23.78 1.20
C CYS A 215 -6.42 24.23 1.98
N GLY A 216 -6.16 23.61 3.14
CA GLY A 216 -5.02 23.95 4.01
C GLY A 216 -5.23 25.19 4.88
N ASP A 217 -6.38 25.89 4.77
CA ASP A 217 -6.66 27.03 5.62
C ASP A 217 -6.77 26.61 7.10
N GLU A 218 -6.38 27.52 8.00
CA GLU A 218 -6.22 27.31 9.46
C GLU A 218 -5.10 26.33 9.88
N ALA A 219 -4.28 25.80 8.97
CA ALA A 219 -3.18 24.89 9.28
C ALA A 219 -2.18 25.43 10.34
N ASP A 220 -2.25 24.88 11.55
CA ASP A 220 -1.38 25.23 12.69
C ASP A 220 -0.16 24.30 12.84
N ARG A 221 0.03 23.37 11.89
CA ARG A 221 1.08 22.34 11.83
C ARG A 221 0.89 21.18 12.81
N TRP A 222 -0.23 21.13 13.54
CA TRP A 222 -0.54 20.12 14.57
C TRP A 222 -1.97 19.57 14.50
N ARG A 223 -2.89 20.27 13.83
CA ARG A 223 -4.32 19.95 13.79
C ARG A 223 -4.92 20.04 12.40
N LEU A 224 -5.97 19.25 12.18
CA LEU A 224 -6.79 19.29 10.98
C LEU A 224 -8.05 20.15 11.17
N TYR A 225 -8.53 20.74 10.09
CA TYR A 225 -9.76 21.53 10.08
C TYR A 225 -10.74 20.91 9.07
N GLN A 226 -11.80 20.27 9.57
CA GLN A 226 -12.66 19.33 8.81
C GLN A 226 -13.22 19.92 7.51
N ARG A 227 -13.61 21.20 7.54
CA ARG A 227 -14.11 21.91 6.34
C ARG A 227 -13.02 22.20 5.31
N GLY A 228 -11.81 22.56 5.72
CA GLY A 228 -10.69 22.76 4.80
C GLY A 228 -10.12 21.44 4.28
N VAL A 229 -10.18 20.35 5.07
CA VAL A 229 -9.95 18.97 4.61
C VAL A 229 -10.96 18.57 3.52
N LEU A 230 -12.25 18.87 3.72
CA LEU A 230 -13.29 18.69 2.70
C LEU A 230 -12.99 19.55 1.45
N SER A 231 -12.55 20.80 1.60
CA SER A 231 -12.11 21.65 0.49
C SER A 231 -10.95 21.04 -0.29
N CYS A 232 -9.95 20.45 0.38
CA CYS A 232 -8.84 19.74 -0.28
C CYS A 232 -9.31 18.50 -1.05
N ALA A 233 -10.14 17.66 -0.43
CA ALA A 233 -10.62 16.43 -1.06
C ALA A 233 -11.54 16.72 -2.26
N ASN A 234 -12.32 17.80 -2.21
CA ASN A 234 -13.11 18.29 -3.34
C ASN A 234 -12.24 18.88 -4.47
N ALA A 235 -11.00 19.28 -4.17
CA ALA A 235 -10.01 19.74 -5.15
C ALA A 235 -9.15 18.61 -5.74
N GLY A 236 -9.41 17.35 -5.38
CA GLY A 236 -8.71 16.16 -5.92
C GLY A 236 -7.43 15.75 -5.19
N LEU A 237 -7.10 16.38 -4.06
CA LEU A 237 -5.95 15.96 -3.25
C LEU A 237 -6.27 14.62 -2.55
N ARG A 238 -5.29 13.71 -2.56
CA ARG A 238 -5.34 12.45 -1.79
C ARG A 238 -4.95 12.70 -0.34
N TRP A 239 -5.33 11.79 0.56
CA TRP A 239 -5.09 11.95 1.99
C TRP A 239 -3.61 12.26 2.37
N PRO A 240 -2.54 11.81 1.68
CA PRO A 240 -1.16 12.18 2.03
C PRO A 240 -0.87 13.66 1.75
N SER A 241 -1.38 14.19 0.64
CA SER A 241 -1.27 15.62 0.29
C SER A 241 -2.11 16.48 1.24
N ILE A 242 -3.32 16.02 1.64
CA ILE A 242 -4.15 16.69 2.65
C ILE A 242 -3.44 16.73 4.02
N MET A 243 -2.87 15.61 4.46
CA MET A 243 -2.14 15.55 5.73
C MET A 243 -0.93 16.49 5.72
N ARG A 244 -0.14 16.53 4.64
CA ARG A 244 0.97 17.48 4.53
C ARG A 244 0.51 18.94 4.52
N ALA A 245 -0.58 19.28 3.82
CA ALA A 245 -1.13 20.64 3.81
C ALA A 245 -1.44 21.19 5.22
N TYR A 246 -1.85 20.31 6.15
CA TYR A 246 -2.11 20.68 7.55
C TYR A 246 -0.94 20.49 8.51
N LEU A 247 -0.07 19.50 8.26
CA LEU A 247 0.87 18.97 9.25
C LEU A 247 2.35 19.07 8.85
N ASP A 248 2.72 19.61 7.68
CA ASP A 248 4.11 20.00 7.42
C ASP A 248 4.50 21.31 8.17
N PRO A 249 5.80 21.63 8.31
CA PRO A 249 6.96 20.84 7.96
C PRO A 249 7.23 19.72 8.97
N ARG A 250 7.91 18.66 8.51
CA ARG A 250 8.37 17.50 9.30
C ARG A 250 7.22 16.59 9.73
N LEU A 251 6.17 16.49 8.91
CA LEU A 251 5.34 15.29 8.93
C LEU A 251 6.20 14.13 8.40
N GLU A 252 6.17 13.02 9.09
CA GLU A 252 6.56 11.72 8.55
C GLU A 252 5.28 10.87 8.50
N ILE A 253 5.06 10.17 7.38
CA ILE A 253 3.92 9.27 7.19
C ILE A 253 4.48 7.86 7.29
N VAL A 254 4.12 7.14 8.34
CA VAL A 254 4.50 5.72 8.48
C VAL A 254 3.36 4.90 7.91
N ALA A 255 3.61 4.23 6.79
CA ALA A 255 2.76 3.17 6.24
C ALA A 255 3.61 1.89 6.27
N PRO A 256 3.60 1.18 7.42
CA PRO A 256 4.52 0.08 7.65
C PRO A 256 3.96 -1.25 7.12
N GLY A 257 4.84 -2.21 6.80
CA GLY A 257 4.47 -3.47 6.14
C GLY A 257 4.29 -3.34 4.63
N ARG A 258 5.10 -2.49 3.96
CA ARG A 258 5.17 -2.46 2.49
C ARG A 258 5.60 -3.86 2.01
N HIS A 259 4.81 -4.45 1.11
CA HIS A 259 5.00 -5.81 0.60
C HIS A 259 4.76 -6.93 1.65
N ASP A 260 3.92 -6.70 2.67
CA ASP A 260 3.34 -7.78 3.50
C ASP A 260 2.40 -8.65 2.64
N ILE A 261 2.73 -9.93 2.47
CA ILE A 261 1.95 -10.94 1.72
C ILE A 261 1.40 -12.00 2.69
N VAL A 262 2.21 -12.43 3.67
CA VAL A 262 1.84 -13.48 4.64
C VAL A 262 0.97 -12.99 5.80
N GLY A 263 0.74 -11.68 5.91
CA GLY A 263 -0.12 -11.05 6.91
C GLY A 263 0.49 -10.96 8.31
N ASP A 264 1.82 -11.02 8.45
CA ASP A 264 2.51 -10.95 9.75
C ASP A 264 2.87 -9.51 10.17
N GLN A 265 2.69 -8.54 9.27
CA GLN A 265 3.07 -7.12 9.29
C GLN A 265 4.50 -6.77 8.87
N ASP A 266 5.51 -7.64 8.97
CA ASP A 266 6.82 -7.32 8.37
C ASP A 266 6.69 -7.41 6.83
N GLY A 267 7.45 -6.59 6.10
CA GLY A 267 7.49 -6.68 4.64
C GLY A 267 8.19 -7.97 4.20
N ASP A 268 7.54 -8.75 3.33
CA ASP A 268 8.09 -10.00 2.80
C ASP A 268 9.18 -9.73 1.74
N VAL A 269 9.92 -10.78 1.40
CA VAL A 269 10.77 -10.84 0.21
C VAL A 269 10.19 -11.87 -0.77
N SER A 270 9.61 -11.41 -1.87
CA SER A 270 9.06 -12.29 -2.90
C SER A 270 10.04 -12.57 -4.04
N MET A 271 10.00 -13.79 -4.60
CA MET A 271 10.79 -14.21 -5.74
C MET A 271 10.05 -15.21 -6.62
N LEU A 272 10.31 -15.19 -7.91
CA LEU A 272 9.85 -16.16 -8.89
C LEU A 272 11.01 -17.11 -9.21
N VAL A 273 10.86 -18.39 -8.86
CA VAL A 273 11.89 -19.43 -9.03
C VAL A 273 11.49 -20.38 -10.16
N THR A 274 12.36 -20.52 -11.16
CA THR A 274 12.05 -21.17 -12.43
C THR A 274 12.78 -22.50 -12.60
N ALA A 275 12.07 -23.62 -12.45
CA ALA A 275 12.64 -24.97 -12.51
C ALA A 275 11.70 -25.97 -13.21
N ASP A 276 12.27 -26.86 -14.02
CA ASP A 276 11.57 -27.88 -14.82
C ASP A 276 10.51 -27.32 -15.79
N GLY A 277 10.72 -26.11 -16.31
CA GLY A 277 9.77 -25.41 -17.20
C GLY A 277 8.59 -24.76 -16.48
N LEU A 278 8.61 -24.76 -15.14
CA LEU A 278 7.59 -24.13 -14.29
C LEU A 278 8.22 -23.04 -13.41
N SER A 279 7.61 -21.87 -13.44
CA SER A 279 7.95 -20.74 -12.57
C SER A 279 7.00 -20.70 -11.36
N ARG A 280 7.55 -20.56 -10.16
CA ARG A 280 6.84 -20.69 -8.87
C ARG A 280 7.15 -19.50 -7.97
N PRO A 281 6.17 -18.84 -7.33
CA PRO A 281 6.48 -17.85 -6.33
C PRO A 281 7.03 -18.51 -5.07
N GLN A 282 8.01 -17.86 -4.47
CA GLN A 282 8.52 -18.11 -3.13
C GLN A 282 8.43 -16.80 -2.36
N ILE A 283 8.01 -16.89 -1.10
CA ILE A 283 7.84 -15.74 -0.20
C ILE A 283 8.70 -16.01 1.01
N TYR A 284 9.60 -15.09 1.34
CA TYR A 284 10.52 -15.20 2.46
C TYR A 284 10.13 -14.22 3.57
N GLU A 285 9.44 -14.74 4.58
CA GLU A 285 9.08 -14.03 5.81
C GLU A 285 10.33 -13.83 6.70
N ARG A 286 10.28 -12.87 7.63
CA ARG A 286 11.45 -12.53 8.44
C ARG A 286 11.63 -13.47 9.65
N GLY A 287 12.71 -14.23 9.62
CA GLY A 287 13.14 -15.07 10.71
C GLY A 287 13.84 -14.34 11.86
N THR A 288 13.96 -15.02 13.00
CA THR A 288 14.68 -14.52 14.16
C THR A 288 16.14 -14.18 13.84
N LEU A 289 16.68 -13.13 14.50
CA LEU A 289 18.06 -12.65 14.35
C LEU A 289 18.45 -12.14 12.94
N GLY A 290 17.50 -11.98 12.02
CA GLY A 290 17.77 -11.52 10.64
C GLY A 290 18.11 -12.64 9.66
N ALA A 291 17.79 -13.88 10.01
CA ALA A 291 17.57 -14.94 9.01
C ALA A 291 16.22 -14.72 8.30
N TYR A 292 15.97 -15.45 7.21
CA TYR A 292 14.66 -15.53 6.56
C TYR A 292 14.10 -16.94 6.66
N VAL A 293 12.78 -17.08 6.49
CA VAL A 293 12.07 -18.36 6.48
C VAL A 293 11.23 -18.42 5.20
N LEU A 294 11.26 -19.55 4.48
CA LEU A 294 10.40 -19.75 3.32
C LEU A 294 8.96 -20.05 3.78
N ALA A 295 8.01 -19.19 3.43
CA ALA A 295 6.62 -19.31 3.83
C ALA A 295 5.87 -20.43 3.05
N PRO A 296 4.79 -21.04 3.60
CA PRO A 296 4.19 -22.25 3.03
C PRO A 296 3.22 -22.00 1.86
N ASP A 297 3.76 -21.88 0.64
CA ASP A 297 2.95 -21.87 -0.59
C ASP A 297 2.21 -23.22 -0.85
N GLN A 298 1.19 -23.23 -1.72
CA GLN A 298 0.44 -24.42 -2.13
C GLN A 298 0.95 -25.10 -3.41
N GLY A 299 2.10 -24.69 -3.95
CA GLY A 299 2.57 -25.14 -5.26
C GLY A 299 1.89 -24.37 -6.39
N LEU A 300 1.75 -23.05 -6.24
CA LEU A 300 1.38 -22.16 -7.33
C LEU A 300 2.45 -22.28 -8.43
N THR A 301 2.01 -22.60 -9.64
CA THR A 301 2.89 -22.88 -10.79
C THR A 301 2.36 -22.17 -12.02
N HIS A 302 3.26 -21.53 -12.76
CA HIS A 302 3.00 -20.93 -14.06
C HIS A 302 3.93 -21.60 -15.09
N GLU A 303 3.41 -21.90 -16.28
CA GLU A 303 4.22 -22.43 -17.38
C GLU A 303 5.21 -21.37 -17.85
N THR A 304 6.52 -21.60 -17.67
CA THR A 304 7.58 -20.65 -18.04
C THR A 304 7.58 -20.32 -19.54
N ALA A 305 7.00 -21.20 -20.37
CA ALA A 305 6.85 -20.98 -21.80
C ALA A 305 5.75 -19.97 -22.18
N GLU A 306 4.81 -19.66 -21.28
CA GLU A 306 3.84 -18.57 -21.46
C GLU A 306 4.17 -17.33 -20.61
N LEU A 307 4.81 -17.50 -19.45
CA LEU A 307 5.04 -16.42 -18.49
C LEU A 307 6.08 -15.42 -19.00
N ARG A 308 5.65 -14.18 -19.23
CA ARG A 308 6.47 -13.05 -19.69
C ARG A 308 7.18 -12.37 -18.52
N GLU A 309 6.46 -12.08 -17.44
CA GLU A 309 6.99 -11.40 -16.26
C GLU A 309 6.03 -11.48 -15.05
N ALA A 310 6.52 -11.13 -13.86
CA ALA A 310 5.75 -10.96 -12.64
C ALA A 310 5.90 -9.54 -12.05
N ARG A 311 4.92 -9.10 -11.26
CA ARG A 311 4.94 -7.89 -10.41
C ARG A 311 4.16 -8.16 -9.13
N ALA A 312 4.36 -7.34 -8.10
CA ALA A 312 3.48 -7.27 -6.93
C ALA A 312 2.84 -5.88 -6.76
N ALA A 313 1.57 -5.83 -6.33
CA ALA A 313 0.87 -4.61 -5.90
C ALA A 313 -0.49 -4.97 -5.25
N ASP A 314 -1.01 -4.18 -4.30
CA ASP A 314 -2.40 -4.33 -3.81
C ASP A 314 -3.43 -4.06 -4.94
N MET A 315 -3.85 -5.12 -5.63
CA MET A 315 -4.83 -5.05 -6.71
C MET A 315 -6.27 -5.08 -6.17
N THR A 316 -6.48 -5.74 -5.03
CA THR A 316 -7.80 -6.06 -4.47
C THR A 316 -8.37 -5.02 -3.48
N MET A 317 -7.55 -4.11 -2.95
CA MET A 317 -7.82 -3.22 -1.80
C MET A 317 -8.01 -4.00 -0.48
N ASP A 318 -7.16 -4.99 -0.23
CA ASP A 318 -7.14 -5.73 1.05
C ASP A 318 -6.00 -5.26 1.99
N GLY A 319 -5.00 -4.55 1.45
CA GLY A 319 -3.83 -4.03 2.17
C GLY A 319 -2.52 -4.78 1.90
N ARG A 320 -2.53 -5.85 1.10
CA ARG A 320 -1.36 -6.68 0.76
C ARG A 320 -1.01 -6.60 -0.70
N ASP A 321 0.24 -6.87 -1.05
CA ASP A 321 0.64 -6.95 -2.46
C ASP A 321 0.20 -8.29 -3.07
N ASP A 322 -0.72 -8.23 -4.04
CA ASP A 322 -1.16 -9.38 -4.85
C ASP A 322 -0.12 -9.69 -5.94
N LEU A 323 0.09 -10.98 -6.26
CA LEU A 323 0.96 -11.38 -7.38
C LEU A 323 0.24 -11.17 -8.72
N ILE A 324 0.79 -10.28 -9.54
CA ILE A 324 0.38 -10.06 -10.94
C ILE A 324 1.32 -10.86 -11.85
N THR A 325 0.77 -11.74 -12.68
CA THR A 325 1.53 -12.46 -13.71
C THR A 325 1.04 -12.11 -15.11
N PHE A 326 2.01 -11.82 -15.98
CA PHE A 326 1.80 -11.44 -17.38
C PHE A 326 2.21 -12.60 -18.28
N HIS A 327 1.36 -13.00 -19.22
CA HIS A 327 1.60 -14.16 -20.08
C HIS A 327 1.38 -13.82 -21.55
N GLU A 328 2.12 -14.47 -22.44
CA GLU A 328 1.97 -14.46 -23.89
C GLU A 328 1.58 -15.89 -24.37
N PRO A 329 0.29 -16.27 -24.33
CA PRO A 329 -0.13 -17.64 -24.64
C PRO A 329 0.12 -18.01 -26.10
N ALA A 330 0.36 -19.30 -26.37
CA ALA A 330 0.69 -19.78 -27.72
C ALA A 330 -0.42 -19.58 -28.77
N GLU A 331 -1.66 -19.31 -28.36
CA GLU A 331 -2.78 -18.94 -29.25
C GLU A 331 -2.76 -17.45 -29.68
N GLY A 332 -1.93 -16.62 -29.05
CA GLY A 332 -1.70 -15.23 -29.39
C GLY A 332 -2.38 -14.20 -28.46
N GLY A 333 -1.85 -12.97 -28.50
CA GLY A 333 -2.18 -11.91 -27.54
C GLY A 333 -1.50 -12.12 -26.18
N TRP A 334 -1.92 -11.37 -25.17
CA TRP A 334 -1.47 -11.54 -23.78
C TRP A 334 -2.62 -11.67 -22.78
N ARG A 335 -2.27 -12.16 -21.59
CA ARG A 335 -3.14 -12.47 -20.45
C ARG A 335 -2.53 -11.86 -19.17
N VAL A 336 -3.40 -11.36 -18.29
CA VAL A 336 -3.06 -10.97 -16.91
C VAL A 336 -3.84 -11.84 -15.96
N ASP A 337 -3.12 -12.58 -15.12
CA ASP A 337 -3.67 -13.34 -14.02
C ASP A 337 -3.20 -12.74 -12.69
N ILE A 338 -4.14 -12.48 -11.78
CA ILE A 338 -3.87 -12.01 -10.42
C ILE A 338 -4.04 -13.19 -9.46
N SER A 339 -3.05 -13.46 -8.63
CA SER A 339 -3.06 -14.49 -7.58
C SER A 339 -3.13 -13.80 -6.22
N PRO A 340 -4.32 -13.62 -5.62
CA PRO A 340 -4.46 -12.68 -4.50
C PRO A 340 -3.81 -13.16 -3.20
N ALA A 341 -3.29 -12.24 -2.39
CA ALA A 341 -2.66 -12.57 -1.11
C ALA A 341 -3.71 -12.89 -0.03
N ASP A 342 -3.70 -14.09 0.56
CA ASP A 342 -4.70 -14.52 1.56
C ASP A 342 -4.31 -14.22 3.03
N GLY A 343 -3.16 -13.57 3.25
CA GLY A 343 -2.60 -13.39 4.59
C GLY A 343 -2.09 -14.69 5.19
N THR A 344 -1.52 -15.54 4.32
CA THR A 344 -0.57 -16.63 4.60
C THR A 344 0.28 -17.00 3.36
N ARG A 345 -0.16 -16.65 2.15
CA ARG A 345 0.42 -17.01 0.83
C ARG A 345 -0.35 -16.31 -0.30
N TYR A 346 0.01 -16.59 -1.56
CA TYR A 346 -0.87 -16.34 -2.71
C TYR A 346 -1.95 -17.42 -2.89
N GLY A 347 -3.12 -17.00 -3.35
CA GLY A 347 -4.23 -17.85 -3.78
C GLY A 347 -4.13 -18.28 -5.25
N PRO A 348 -5.10 -19.07 -5.76
CA PRO A 348 -5.13 -19.49 -7.14
C PRO A 348 -5.26 -18.31 -8.13
N PRO A 349 -4.64 -18.40 -9.32
CA PRO A 349 -4.64 -17.31 -10.31
C PRO A 349 -6.03 -17.05 -10.89
N ILE A 350 -6.40 -15.78 -10.99
CA ILE A 350 -7.67 -15.29 -11.54
C ILE A 350 -7.35 -14.42 -12.76
N THR A 351 -7.75 -14.85 -13.96
CA THR A 351 -7.61 -14.05 -15.18
C THR A 351 -8.45 -12.78 -15.11
N TRP A 352 -7.80 -11.62 -15.03
CA TRP A 352 -8.46 -10.31 -15.03
C TRP A 352 -8.62 -9.73 -16.43
N ALA A 353 -7.77 -10.14 -17.38
CA ALA A 353 -7.92 -9.85 -18.80
C ALA A 353 -7.14 -10.85 -19.66
N SER A 354 -7.60 -11.11 -20.89
CA SER A 354 -6.97 -12.02 -21.85
C SER A 354 -7.34 -11.68 -23.29
N GLY A 355 -6.57 -12.20 -24.27
CA GLY A 355 -6.78 -11.93 -25.70
C GLY A 355 -6.49 -10.47 -26.09
N MET A 356 -5.63 -9.80 -25.33
CA MET A 356 -5.24 -8.41 -25.55
C MET A 356 -4.14 -8.31 -26.64
N GLU A 357 -3.89 -7.11 -27.17
CA GLU A 357 -2.97 -6.89 -28.30
C GLU A 357 -1.55 -7.42 -28.03
N THR A 358 -0.96 -8.19 -28.95
CA THR A 358 0.39 -8.76 -28.76
C THR A 358 1.39 -7.67 -28.36
N LEU A 359 2.10 -7.91 -27.24
CA LEU A 359 3.09 -6.99 -26.69
C LEU A 359 4.27 -6.79 -27.66
N SER A 360 4.90 -5.60 -27.60
CA SER A 360 6.23 -5.44 -28.22
C SER A 360 7.25 -6.27 -27.44
N PRO A 361 8.28 -6.82 -28.10
CA PRO A 361 9.47 -7.32 -27.40
C PRO A 361 10.05 -6.30 -26.42
N ASP A 362 10.00 -5.01 -26.76
CA ASP A 362 10.54 -3.89 -25.97
C ASP A 362 9.53 -3.27 -24.97
N ALA A 363 8.38 -3.93 -24.75
CA ALA A 363 7.36 -3.43 -23.82
C ALA A 363 7.81 -3.61 -22.35
N THR A 364 7.77 -2.54 -21.54
CA THR A 364 7.92 -2.65 -20.08
C THR A 364 6.55 -2.86 -19.43
N LEU A 365 6.44 -3.89 -18.59
CA LEU A 365 5.21 -4.22 -17.87
C LEU A 365 5.27 -3.70 -16.44
N LEU A 366 4.18 -3.06 -15.98
CA LEU A 366 4.16 -2.22 -14.78
C LEU A 366 2.83 -2.41 -14.03
N ALA A 367 2.87 -2.30 -12.70
CA ALA A 367 1.69 -2.28 -11.84
C ALA A 367 1.87 -1.28 -10.69
N ALA A 368 0.88 -0.42 -10.44
CA ALA A 368 0.75 0.46 -9.28
C ALA A 368 -0.58 1.25 -9.32
N ASP A 369 -1.04 1.83 -8.22
CA ASP A 369 -2.22 2.72 -8.20
C ASP A 369 -1.88 4.11 -8.77
N MET A 370 -2.16 4.33 -10.05
CA MET A 370 -1.84 5.61 -10.73
C MET A 370 -2.92 6.67 -10.60
N ASP A 371 -4.18 6.33 -10.34
CA ASP A 371 -5.19 7.36 -10.01
C ASP A 371 -5.39 7.64 -8.52
N GLY A 372 -4.87 6.81 -7.63
CA GLY A 372 -4.80 7.00 -6.18
C GLY A 372 -6.07 6.54 -5.46
N ASP A 373 -6.89 5.68 -6.07
CA ASP A 373 -8.15 5.23 -5.47
C ASP A 373 -7.98 4.17 -4.36
N GLY A 374 -6.79 3.56 -4.28
CA GLY A 374 -6.36 2.49 -3.39
C GLY A 374 -6.43 1.08 -4.01
N LYS A 375 -6.22 0.94 -5.33
CA LYS A 375 -6.01 -0.35 -6.02
C LYS A 375 -5.00 -0.20 -7.14
N GLY A 376 -4.16 -1.21 -7.33
CA GLY A 376 -3.24 -1.30 -8.45
C GLY A 376 -3.94 -1.24 -9.81
N ASP A 377 -3.40 -0.39 -10.68
CA ASP A 377 -3.63 -0.40 -12.12
C ASP A 377 -2.52 -1.22 -12.79
N VAL A 378 -2.82 -1.85 -13.93
CA VAL A 378 -1.82 -2.46 -14.81
C VAL A 378 -1.48 -1.48 -15.93
N ALA A 379 -0.20 -1.34 -16.27
CA ALA A 379 0.24 -0.51 -17.37
C ALA A 379 1.32 -1.18 -18.23
N MET A 380 1.37 -0.77 -19.50
CA MET A 380 2.41 -1.15 -20.45
C MET A 380 3.05 0.14 -20.98
N LEU A 381 4.37 0.24 -20.86
CA LEU A 381 5.15 1.26 -21.57
C LEU A 381 5.58 0.67 -22.91
N LEU A 382 5.04 1.21 -23.99
CA LEU A 382 5.09 0.66 -25.35
C LEU A 382 5.85 1.59 -26.31
N PRO A 383 6.56 1.05 -27.32
CA PRO A 383 7.07 1.86 -28.42
C PRO A 383 5.95 2.63 -29.13
N GLY A 384 6.22 3.89 -29.48
CA GLY A 384 5.31 4.73 -30.24
C GLY A 384 5.27 4.39 -31.73
N LEU A 385 4.44 5.13 -32.47
CA LEU A 385 4.36 5.03 -33.94
C LEU A 385 5.56 5.68 -34.66
N GLU A 386 6.41 6.39 -33.92
CA GLU A 386 7.61 7.08 -34.38
C GLU A 386 8.78 6.71 -33.46
N ALA A 387 10.00 6.60 -33.99
CA ALA A 387 11.19 6.24 -33.21
C ALA A 387 11.53 7.32 -32.16
N GLY A 388 12.05 6.94 -30.99
CA GLY A 388 12.26 7.84 -29.86
C GLY A 388 10.98 8.38 -29.22
N ILE A 389 9.80 7.82 -29.52
CA ILE A 389 8.54 8.09 -28.82
C ILE A 389 8.10 6.82 -28.10
N ALA A 390 7.58 6.96 -26.88
CA ALA A 390 6.89 5.89 -26.16
C ALA A 390 5.46 6.30 -25.77
N THR A 391 4.62 5.33 -25.41
CA THR A 391 3.26 5.52 -24.90
C THR A 391 3.02 4.65 -23.67
N LEU A 392 2.50 5.24 -22.59
CA LEU A 392 2.05 4.52 -21.41
C LEU A 392 0.55 4.22 -21.55
N ARG A 393 0.23 2.95 -21.83
CA ARG A 393 -1.12 2.40 -21.94
C ARG A 393 -1.54 1.81 -20.61
N VAL A 394 -2.72 2.18 -20.10
CA VAL A 394 -3.13 1.85 -18.72
C VAL A 394 -4.49 1.18 -18.67
N HIS A 395 -4.51 -0.01 -18.05
CA HIS A 395 -5.67 -0.79 -17.67
C HIS A 395 -6.00 -0.53 -16.20
N ARG A 396 -6.99 0.35 -15.95
CA ARG A 396 -7.34 0.70 -14.56
C ARG A 396 -7.97 -0.48 -13.81
N GLY A 397 -7.51 -0.74 -12.59
CA GLY A 397 -8.01 -1.76 -11.69
C GLY A 397 -9.44 -1.52 -11.18
N THR A 398 -10.11 -2.61 -10.78
CA THR A 398 -11.44 -2.56 -10.14
C THR A 398 -11.52 -3.33 -8.82
N GLY A 399 -10.48 -4.07 -8.43
CA GLY A 399 -10.50 -5.00 -7.30
C GLY A 399 -11.06 -6.38 -7.64
N SER A 400 -11.35 -6.61 -8.93
CA SER A 400 -11.98 -7.83 -9.44
C SER A 400 -11.85 -7.98 -10.97
N GLY A 401 -10.90 -7.28 -11.58
CA GLY A 401 -10.77 -7.18 -13.04
C GLY A 401 -10.17 -5.84 -13.49
N LEU A 402 -9.81 -5.77 -14.78
CA LEU A 402 -9.26 -4.58 -15.43
C LEU A 402 -10.30 -3.88 -16.32
N LYS A 403 -10.22 -2.54 -16.42
CA LYS A 403 -10.96 -1.76 -17.41
C LYS A 403 -10.29 -1.83 -18.79
N PRO A 404 -11.02 -1.51 -19.88
CA PRO A 404 -10.42 -1.29 -21.19
C PRO A 404 -9.27 -0.26 -21.12
N PRO A 405 -8.21 -0.45 -21.93
CA PRO A 405 -7.02 0.40 -21.85
C PRO A 405 -7.30 1.84 -22.27
N VAL A 406 -6.56 2.77 -21.68
CA VAL A 406 -6.50 4.18 -22.08
C VAL A 406 -5.03 4.60 -22.15
N ASP A 407 -4.65 5.26 -23.24
CA ASP A 407 -3.32 5.89 -23.35
C ASP A 407 -3.28 7.12 -22.44
N ARG A 408 -2.40 7.09 -21.43
CA ARG A 408 -2.30 8.10 -20.37
C ARG A 408 -1.19 9.10 -20.58
N TRP A 409 -0.21 8.74 -21.39
CA TRP A 409 0.94 9.56 -21.74
C TRP A 409 1.53 9.06 -23.06
N THR A 410 1.93 9.99 -23.93
CA THR A 410 2.73 9.72 -25.12
C THR A 410 3.74 10.84 -25.23
N GLY A 411 5.03 10.53 -25.40
CA GLY A 411 6.07 11.55 -25.46
C GLY A 411 7.45 11.02 -25.80
N PRO A 412 8.46 11.92 -25.91
CA PRO A 412 9.82 11.55 -26.29
C PRO A 412 10.49 10.68 -25.22
N LEU A 413 10.76 9.43 -25.59
CA LEU A 413 11.50 8.44 -24.81
C LEU A 413 11.92 7.29 -25.74
N GLU A 414 13.19 6.92 -25.70
CA GLU A 414 13.70 5.73 -26.40
C GLU A 414 13.73 4.55 -25.41
N LEU A 415 12.99 3.49 -25.71
CA LEU A 415 12.76 2.40 -24.74
C LEU A 415 13.92 1.43 -24.64
N ALA A 416 14.66 1.21 -25.73
CA ALA A 416 15.88 0.41 -25.70
C ALA A 416 16.97 0.99 -24.77
N GLU A 417 16.88 2.29 -24.47
CA GLU A 417 17.79 3.04 -23.61
C GLU A 417 17.17 3.34 -22.22
N SER A 418 16.07 2.69 -21.84
CA SER A 418 15.27 3.07 -20.66
C SER A 418 14.84 1.91 -19.76
N ARG A 419 14.69 2.20 -18.46
CA ARG A 419 14.07 1.36 -17.43
C ARG A 419 13.04 2.23 -16.72
N ALA A 420 11.85 1.68 -16.49
CA ALA A 420 10.73 2.42 -15.95
C ALA A 420 10.12 1.72 -14.73
N TRP A 421 9.58 2.53 -13.82
CA TRP A 421 8.83 2.10 -12.64
C TRP A 421 7.61 3.01 -12.47
N LEU A 422 6.58 2.52 -11.78
CA LEU A 422 5.47 3.33 -11.30
C LEU A 422 5.61 3.50 -9.79
N SER A 423 5.64 4.75 -9.31
CA SER A 423 6.15 5.07 -7.98
C SER A 423 5.75 6.47 -7.53
N ASP A 424 5.37 6.68 -6.26
CA ASP A 424 4.92 7.99 -5.74
C ASP A 424 6.10 8.94 -5.44
N ALA A 425 6.87 9.29 -6.46
CA ALA A 425 8.07 10.11 -6.37
C ALA A 425 7.77 11.60 -6.05
N THR A 426 6.53 12.07 -6.27
CA THR A 426 6.06 13.38 -5.78
C THR A 426 5.55 13.33 -4.34
N GLY A 427 5.04 12.18 -3.90
CA GLY A 427 4.45 11.94 -2.58
C GLY A 427 3.01 12.42 -2.50
N ASP A 428 2.28 12.41 -3.61
CA ASP A 428 0.96 13.01 -3.73
C ASP A 428 -0.20 12.01 -3.53
N GLY A 429 0.11 10.72 -3.35
CA GLY A 429 -0.83 9.61 -3.16
C GLY A 429 -1.22 8.89 -4.45
N ARG A 430 -0.35 8.93 -5.46
CA ARG A 430 -0.49 8.28 -6.78
C ARG A 430 0.89 7.82 -7.24
N ALA A 431 0.96 6.73 -7.99
CA ALA A 431 2.17 6.40 -8.71
C ALA A 431 2.40 7.36 -9.89
N ASP A 432 3.59 7.96 -9.94
CA ASP A 432 4.17 8.70 -11.06
C ASP A 432 4.96 7.74 -11.97
N LEU A 433 5.26 8.13 -13.22
CA LEU A 433 6.19 7.37 -14.06
C LEU A 433 7.63 7.84 -13.79
N LEU A 434 8.41 6.98 -13.13
CA LEU A 434 9.85 7.14 -12.92
C LEU A 434 10.62 6.42 -14.03
N VAL A 435 11.64 7.08 -14.61
CA VAL A 435 12.47 6.52 -15.67
C VAL A 435 13.95 6.76 -15.37
N ALA A 436 14.77 5.71 -15.47
CA ALA A 436 16.21 5.81 -15.62
C ALA A 436 16.55 5.61 -17.11
N GLN A 437 17.17 6.61 -17.73
CA GLN A 437 17.57 6.61 -19.14
C GLN A 437 19.09 6.57 -19.27
N ASP A 438 19.61 5.73 -20.15
CA ASP A 438 21.00 5.78 -20.61
C ASP A 438 21.24 7.06 -21.43
N LEU A 439 22.24 7.85 -21.05
CA LEU A 439 22.72 9.02 -21.80
C LEU A 439 24.10 8.77 -22.42
N ALA A 440 24.48 7.49 -22.58
CA ALA A 440 25.75 7.01 -23.09
C ALA A 440 26.94 7.62 -22.33
N ASP A 441 27.81 8.37 -23.01
CA ASP A 441 29.00 9.02 -22.43
C ASP A 441 28.67 10.05 -21.31
N TYR A 442 27.37 10.37 -21.10
CA TYR A 442 26.89 11.26 -20.04
C TYR A 442 26.27 10.53 -18.83
N GLY A 443 26.36 9.20 -18.77
CA GLY A 443 25.87 8.37 -17.66
C GLY A 443 24.35 8.21 -17.62
N ILE A 444 23.73 8.18 -16.43
CA ILE A 444 22.29 7.91 -16.29
C ILE A 444 21.50 9.21 -16.01
N GLY A 445 20.42 9.42 -16.75
CA GLY A 445 19.44 10.49 -16.52
C GLY A 445 18.17 9.97 -15.84
N TYR A 446 17.84 10.50 -14.67
CA TYR A 446 16.64 10.15 -13.91
C TYR A 446 15.53 11.16 -14.18
N ARG A 447 14.40 10.69 -14.71
CA ARG A 447 13.25 11.52 -15.10
C ARG A 447 11.98 11.07 -14.39
N VAL A 448 11.06 12.01 -14.14
CA VAL A 448 9.71 11.71 -13.62
C VAL A 448 8.65 12.45 -14.43
N ALA A 449 7.59 11.76 -14.82
CA ALA A 449 6.36 12.35 -15.34
C ALA A 449 5.24 12.19 -14.29
N PRO A 450 4.90 13.25 -13.53
CA PRO A 450 3.93 13.15 -12.45
C PRO A 450 2.51 12.78 -12.89
N SER A 451 1.80 12.02 -12.07
CA SER A 451 0.40 11.67 -12.30
C SER A 451 -0.53 12.85 -12.09
N ALA A 452 -1.51 13.03 -13.00
CA ALA A 452 -2.43 14.15 -12.92
C ALA A 452 -3.37 14.03 -11.68
N PRO A 453 -3.72 15.13 -10.99
CA PRO A 453 -4.53 15.11 -9.77
C PRO A 453 -5.92 14.43 -9.86
N ASN A 454 -6.39 14.13 -11.06
CA ASN A 454 -7.66 13.45 -11.33
C ASN A 454 -7.50 12.03 -11.89
N GLY A 455 -6.27 11.48 -11.97
CA GLY A 455 -6.02 10.22 -12.65
C GLY A 455 -6.27 10.25 -14.16
N GLY A 456 -6.13 11.43 -14.78
CA GLY A 456 -6.44 11.66 -16.20
C GLY A 456 -5.34 11.20 -17.16
N GLY A 457 -4.09 11.29 -16.74
CA GLY A 457 -2.88 11.05 -17.52
C GLY A 457 -1.64 11.46 -16.74
N LEU A 458 -0.48 11.53 -17.40
CA LEU A 458 0.76 12.05 -16.79
C LEU A 458 1.13 13.44 -17.33
N GLY A 459 2.00 14.14 -16.60
CA GLY A 459 2.62 15.40 -16.99
C GLY A 459 3.82 15.24 -17.95
N GLU A 460 4.65 16.27 -18.01
CA GLU A 460 5.91 16.26 -18.77
C GLU A 460 6.96 15.38 -18.08
N LEU A 461 7.73 14.61 -18.87
CA LEU A 461 8.80 13.72 -18.39
C LEU A 461 10.09 14.51 -18.08
N MET A 462 10.08 15.20 -16.94
CA MET A 462 11.12 16.13 -16.50
C MET A 462 12.36 15.41 -15.99
N LEU A 463 13.55 15.88 -16.36
CA LEU A 463 14.82 15.41 -15.79
C LEU A 463 14.98 15.94 -14.36
N TRP A 464 15.05 15.04 -13.38
CA TRP A 464 15.17 15.35 -11.94
C TRP A 464 16.62 15.30 -11.43
N LEU A 465 17.47 14.49 -12.08
CA LEU A 465 18.90 14.34 -11.80
C LEU A 465 19.61 13.70 -13.00
N ALA A 466 20.90 13.99 -13.18
CA ALA A 466 21.77 13.28 -14.12
C ALA A 466 23.09 12.92 -13.41
N GLU A 467 23.49 11.65 -13.52
CA GLU A 467 24.62 11.06 -12.82
C GLU A 467 25.67 10.56 -13.83
N PRO A 468 26.59 11.43 -14.30
CA PRO A 468 27.66 11.07 -15.23
C PRO A 468 28.75 10.16 -14.60
N GLY A 469 28.61 9.82 -13.32
CA GLY A 469 29.43 8.82 -12.62
C GLY A 469 28.77 7.44 -12.51
N LEU A 470 27.59 7.23 -13.09
CA LEU A 470 26.90 5.95 -13.14
C LEU A 470 26.89 5.40 -14.57
N SER A 471 26.89 4.06 -14.69
CA SER A 471 26.98 3.33 -15.96
C SER A 471 25.74 2.47 -16.14
N TRP A 472 25.07 2.58 -17.28
CA TRP A 472 23.85 1.84 -17.60
C TRP A 472 24.00 0.32 -17.43
N ALA A 473 25.08 -0.23 -17.96
CA ALA A 473 25.37 -1.66 -17.95
C ALA A 473 25.71 -2.23 -16.56
N THR A 474 26.00 -1.38 -15.58
CA THR A 474 26.48 -1.79 -14.25
C THR A 474 25.82 -1.02 -13.10
N THR A 475 24.63 -0.45 -13.31
CA THR A 475 23.84 0.17 -12.23
C THR A 475 22.49 -0.52 -12.12
N SER A 476 22.12 -0.93 -10.91
CA SER A 476 20.84 -1.59 -10.58
C SER A 476 20.07 -0.75 -9.57
N HIS A 477 18.73 -0.85 -9.60
CA HIS A 477 17.86 0.02 -8.81
C HIS A 477 16.71 -0.74 -8.15
N ALA A 478 16.24 -0.22 -7.01
CA ALA A 478 15.02 -0.66 -6.33
C ALA A 478 14.30 0.55 -5.72
N VAL A 479 12.98 0.48 -5.53
CA VAL A 479 12.11 1.66 -5.35
C VAL A 479 11.41 1.66 -4.00
N GLY A 480 11.42 2.80 -3.31
CA GLY A 480 10.49 3.06 -2.21
C GLY A 480 10.94 4.16 -1.24
N ASP A 481 10.04 4.64 -0.39
CA ASP A 481 10.32 5.68 0.63
C ASP A 481 11.35 5.20 1.66
N VAL A 482 12.55 5.80 1.69
CA VAL A 482 13.66 5.48 2.62
C VAL A 482 13.66 6.41 3.85
N ASP A 483 13.00 7.57 3.78
CA ASP A 483 13.10 8.67 4.75
C ASP A 483 11.84 8.82 5.66
N ARG A 484 10.70 8.28 5.22
CA ARG A 484 9.32 8.43 5.74
C ARG A 484 8.67 9.78 5.46
N ASP A 485 9.17 10.61 4.54
CA ASP A 485 8.46 11.83 4.14
C ASP A 485 7.30 11.57 3.15
N GLY A 486 7.08 10.31 2.79
CA GLY A 486 6.01 9.76 1.97
C GLY A 486 6.18 10.01 0.47
N ARG A 487 7.43 10.14 0.00
CA ARG A 487 7.82 9.99 -1.40
C ARG A 487 8.57 8.69 -1.55
N ASP A 488 8.40 8.03 -2.68
CA ASP A 488 9.32 6.96 -3.05
C ASP A 488 10.68 7.52 -3.50
N ASP A 489 11.76 6.93 -2.98
CA ASP A 489 13.14 7.18 -3.37
C ASP A 489 13.66 6.05 -4.28
N LEU A 490 14.87 6.20 -4.83
CA LEU A 490 15.53 5.16 -5.62
C LEU A 490 16.81 4.66 -4.96
N TRP A 491 16.79 3.45 -4.39
CA TRP A 491 18.00 2.72 -4.05
C TRP A 491 18.81 2.48 -5.33
N THR A 492 20.11 2.74 -5.28
CA THR A 492 21.02 2.69 -6.43
C THR A 492 22.26 1.91 -6.05
N VAL A 493 22.51 0.79 -6.75
CA VAL A 493 23.65 -0.10 -6.53
C VAL A 493 24.56 -0.05 -7.75
N SER A 494 25.85 0.18 -7.53
CA SER A 494 26.84 0.46 -8.59
C SER A 494 28.24 -0.04 -8.20
N PRO A 495 29.15 -0.29 -9.16
CA PRO A 495 30.47 -0.84 -8.87
C PRO A 495 31.41 0.21 -8.26
N THR A 496 32.37 -0.31 -7.51
CA THR A 496 33.57 0.39 -7.02
C THR A 496 34.81 -0.37 -7.50
N VAL A 497 36.00 -0.01 -7.01
CA VAL A 497 37.24 -0.71 -7.38
C VAL A 497 37.29 -2.14 -6.80
N ASP A 498 36.70 -2.37 -5.63
CA ASP A 498 36.85 -3.61 -4.84
C ASP A 498 35.50 -4.29 -4.47
N GLY A 499 34.42 -3.99 -5.21
CA GLY A 499 33.06 -4.49 -4.95
C GLY A 499 31.99 -3.46 -5.30
N ILE A 500 30.92 -3.32 -4.50
CA ILE A 500 29.75 -2.48 -4.78
C ILE A 500 29.55 -1.32 -3.78
N ALA A 501 28.94 -0.23 -4.24
CA ALA A 501 28.42 0.88 -3.45
C ALA A 501 26.89 0.92 -3.53
N VAL A 502 26.25 1.29 -2.43
CA VAL A 502 24.81 1.47 -2.29
C VAL A 502 24.54 2.91 -1.84
N ASP A 503 23.86 3.63 -2.73
CA ASP A 503 23.41 5.01 -2.53
C ASP A 503 21.87 5.05 -2.61
N VAL A 504 21.27 6.18 -2.21
CA VAL A 504 19.85 6.48 -2.47
C VAL A 504 19.73 7.82 -3.16
N LEU A 505 18.94 7.88 -4.23
CA LEU A 505 18.52 9.13 -4.85
C LEU A 505 17.26 9.59 -4.13
N MET A 506 17.43 10.48 -3.15
CA MET A 506 16.32 10.96 -2.31
C MET A 506 15.42 11.90 -3.11
N ALA A 507 14.13 11.58 -3.21
CA ALA A 507 13.13 12.44 -3.84
C ALA A 507 12.87 13.69 -2.98
N THR A 508 12.56 14.82 -3.61
CA THR A 508 12.41 16.09 -2.90
C THR A 508 11.13 16.84 -3.26
N LYS A 509 10.69 17.69 -2.32
CA LYS A 509 9.53 18.60 -2.47
C LYS A 509 9.72 19.68 -3.57
N THR A 510 10.85 19.67 -4.27
CA THR A 510 11.19 20.55 -5.40
C THR A 510 11.25 19.80 -6.74
N SER A 511 10.81 18.53 -6.80
CA SER A 511 10.82 17.70 -8.02
C SER A 511 12.22 17.54 -8.61
N THR A 512 13.16 17.16 -7.74
CA THR A 512 14.55 16.80 -8.06
C THR A 512 14.99 15.65 -7.16
N PHE A 513 15.96 14.84 -7.58
CA PHE A 513 16.61 13.86 -6.69
C PHE A 513 17.88 14.44 -6.05
N VAL A 514 18.26 13.91 -4.88
CA VAL A 514 19.54 14.19 -4.21
C VAL A 514 20.22 12.87 -3.85
N ARG A 515 21.31 12.54 -4.53
CA ARG A 515 22.13 11.36 -4.26
C ARG A 515 22.77 11.43 -2.87
N GLN A 516 22.52 10.41 -2.05
CA GLN A 516 23.10 10.23 -0.71
C GLN A 516 23.79 8.86 -0.62
N PRO A 517 25.13 8.81 -0.44
CA PRO A 517 25.82 7.55 -0.16
C PRO A 517 25.37 6.93 1.16
N ARG A 518 25.13 5.61 1.16
CA ARG A 518 24.63 4.87 2.34
C ARG A 518 25.62 3.83 2.83
N TRP A 519 26.21 3.04 1.92
CA TRP A 519 27.10 1.92 2.24
C TRP A 519 27.98 1.53 1.05
N ALA A 520 29.05 0.77 1.31
CA ALA A 520 29.81 0.05 0.30
C ALA A 520 30.35 -1.26 0.88
N SER A 521 30.57 -2.26 0.03
CA SER A 521 31.16 -3.55 0.43
C SER A 521 32.61 -3.37 0.89
N GLY A 522 33.06 -4.23 1.81
CA GLY A 522 34.46 -4.25 2.21
C GLY A 522 35.36 -4.85 1.13
N PRO A 523 36.65 -4.46 1.02
CA PRO A 523 37.59 -4.90 -0.02
C PRO A 523 38.09 -6.36 0.16
N GLY A 524 37.27 -7.20 0.80
CA GLY A 524 37.50 -8.63 0.98
C GLY A 524 36.30 -9.50 0.54
N ASP A 525 35.24 -8.88 0.00
CA ASP A 525 34.09 -9.57 -0.60
C ASP A 525 33.84 -8.99 -2.02
N PRO A 526 34.77 -9.21 -2.97
CA PRO A 526 34.65 -8.68 -4.32
C PRO A 526 33.41 -9.26 -5.00
N THR A 527 32.43 -8.40 -5.20
CA THR A 527 31.10 -8.72 -5.73
C THR A 527 30.96 -8.00 -7.07
N GLY A 528 30.72 -8.72 -8.16
CA GLY A 528 30.38 -8.16 -9.45
C GLY A 528 28.96 -7.59 -9.45
N MET A 529 28.63 -6.71 -10.38
CA MET A 529 27.23 -6.28 -10.58
C MET A 529 26.42 -7.36 -11.31
N GLU A 530 27.10 -8.22 -12.06
CA GLU A 530 26.59 -9.47 -12.59
C GLU A 530 26.05 -10.41 -11.50
N ASP A 531 26.62 -10.38 -10.30
CA ASP A 531 26.24 -11.26 -9.18
C ASP A 531 25.07 -10.71 -8.33
N VAL A 532 24.54 -9.51 -8.66
CA VAL A 532 23.62 -8.74 -7.78
C VAL A 532 22.21 -8.67 -8.35
N LYS A 533 21.26 -9.28 -7.64
CA LYS A 533 19.82 -9.01 -7.75
C LYS A 533 19.35 -8.17 -6.55
N LEU A 534 18.27 -7.40 -6.71
CA LEU A 534 17.75 -6.47 -5.70
C LEU A 534 16.27 -6.71 -5.41
N ALA A 535 15.84 -6.46 -4.17
CA ALA A 535 14.44 -6.34 -3.76
C ALA A 535 14.28 -5.20 -2.74
N SER A 536 13.06 -4.68 -2.54
CA SER A 536 12.81 -3.53 -1.67
C SER A 536 11.45 -3.62 -0.97
N THR A 537 11.47 -3.57 0.36
CA THR A 537 10.37 -3.99 1.26
C THR A 537 10.60 -3.44 2.69
N ASP A 538 9.63 -3.43 3.60
CA ASP A 538 9.78 -2.89 4.99
C ASP A 538 9.95 -4.02 6.02
N VAL A 539 11.11 -4.68 6.06
CA VAL A 539 11.29 -5.93 6.82
C VAL A 539 11.40 -5.74 8.33
N ASP A 540 11.18 -4.54 8.90
CA ASP A 540 11.04 -4.43 10.36
C ASP A 540 9.92 -3.51 10.86
N TYR A 541 8.88 -3.34 10.04
CA TYR A 541 7.65 -2.60 10.35
C TYR A 541 7.90 -1.16 10.84
N ASP A 542 9.03 -0.61 10.40
CA ASP A 542 9.49 0.75 10.64
C ASP A 542 8.71 1.72 9.75
N GLY A 543 8.27 1.27 8.58
CA GLY A 543 7.64 2.05 7.52
C GLY A 543 8.67 2.80 6.68
N ARG A 544 9.89 2.25 6.56
CA ARG A 544 10.88 2.62 5.53
C ARG A 544 11.05 1.44 4.60
N THR A 545 11.37 1.74 3.36
CA THR A 545 11.73 0.72 2.38
C THR A 545 13.19 0.36 2.58
N ASP A 546 13.44 -0.81 3.16
CA ASP A 546 14.75 -1.45 3.21
C ASP A 546 15.19 -1.89 1.81
N LEU A 547 16.49 -2.09 1.61
CA LEU A 547 17.04 -2.75 0.43
C LEU A 547 17.51 -4.17 0.79
N LEU A 548 17.10 -5.16 0.00
CA LEU A 548 17.72 -6.48 0.00
C LEU A 548 18.72 -6.58 -1.15
N LEU A 549 19.95 -6.95 -0.83
CA LEU A 549 20.94 -7.41 -1.80
C LEU A 549 20.87 -8.95 -1.85
N LEU A 550 20.63 -9.49 -3.04
CA LEU A 550 20.66 -10.91 -3.34
C LEU A 550 21.92 -11.19 -4.16
N LEU A 551 22.90 -11.86 -3.54
CA LEU A 551 24.23 -12.07 -4.10
C LEU A 551 24.42 -13.52 -4.50
N ASP A 552 24.94 -13.78 -5.70
CA ASP A 552 25.37 -15.13 -6.08
C ASP A 552 26.46 -15.64 -5.12
N ARG A 553 26.42 -16.93 -4.83
CA ARG A 553 27.44 -17.66 -4.08
C ARG A 553 27.52 -19.08 -4.62
N ALA A 554 28.69 -19.70 -4.50
CA ALA A 554 28.98 -21.04 -5.01
C ALA A 554 28.06 -22.18 -4.49
N GLN A 555 27.18 -21.91 -3.52
CA GLN A 555 26.03 -22.75 -3.13
C GLN A 555 24.87 -21.85 -2.67
N GLY A 556 23.92 -21.57 -3.56
CA GLY A 556 22.68 -20.82 -3.27
C GLY A 556 22.87 -19.31 -3.17
N THR A 557 21.79 -18.61 -2.79
CA THR A 557 21.72 -17.13 -2.79
C THR A 557 21.99 -16.56 -1.41
N ARG A 558 22.85 -15.53 -1.32
CA ARG A 558 23.08 -14.77 -0.08
C ARG A 558 22.19 -13.53 -0.02
N PHE A 559 21.44 -13.37 1.06
CA PHE A 559 20.68 -12.15 1.35
C PHE A 559 21.50 -11.25 2.30
N ILE A 560 21.52 -9.94 2.03
CA ILE A 560 21.99 -8.90 2.96
C ILE A 560 20.98 -7.75 2.97
N THR A 561 20.42 -7.44 4.14
CA THR A 561 19.41 -6.38 4.29
C THR A 561 20.04 -5.08 4.77
N LEU A 562 19.81 -3.99 4.05
CA LEU A 562 20.31 -2.65 4.31
C LEU A 562 19.16 -1.75 4.76
N ARG A 563 19.05 -1.58 6.08
CA ARG A 563 17.86 -0.99 6.72
C ARG A 563 18.11 0.46 7.16
N PRO A 564 17.48 1.47 6.52
CA PRO A 564 17.68 2.87 6.87
C PRO A 564 17.12 3.18 8.26
N ARG A 565 17.86 4.00 9.03
CA ARG A 565 17.39 4.58 10.28
C ARG A 565 17.59 6.08 10.26
N ALA A 566 16.84 6.82 11.08
CA ALA A 566 17.03 8.28 11.23
C ALA A 566 18.43 8.67 11.76
N SER A 567 19.24 7.70 12.20
CA SER A 567 20.64 7.84 12.63
C SER A 567 21.68 7.30 11.62
N GLY A 568 21.29 6.66 10.51
CA GLY A 568 22.23 6.04 9.56
C GLY A 568 21.64 4.86 8.78
N LEU A 569 22.40 3.76 8.70
CA LEU A 569 22.01 2.50 8.07
C LEU A 569 22.40 1.33 8.98
N VAL A 570 21.55 0.30 9.07
CA VAL A 570 21.83 -0.97 9.75
C VAL A 570 21.91 -2.07 8.71
N VAL A 571 23.07 -2.69 8.57
CA VAL A 571 23.28 -3.84 7.68
C VAL A 571 23.07 -5.12 8.48
N SER A 572 22.34 -6.09 7.93
CA SER A 572 22.17 -7.41 8.56
C SER A 572 23.49 -8.21 8.56
N PRO A 573 23.62 -9.23 9.43
CA PRO A 573 24.46 -10.37 9.09
C PRO A 573 24.01 -10.98 7.74
N PRO A 574 24.92 -11.56 6.95
CA PRO A 574 24.51 -12.29 5.75
C PRO A 574 23.73 -13.55 6.12
N PHE A 575 22.69 -13.84 5.34
CA PHE A 575 21.92 -15.08 5.40
C PHE A 575 22.14 -15.85 4.09
N ASP A 576 22.53 -17.12 4.18
CA ASP A 576 22.84 -17.96 3.00
C ASP A 576 21.72 -19.00 2.79
N GLU A 577 20.87 -18.78 1.79
CA GLU A 577 19.82 -19.74 1.41
C GLU A 577 20.37 -20.74 0.37
N ALA A 578 20.88 -21.86 0.88
CA ALA A 578 21.56 -22.89 0.10
C ALA A 578 20.66 -23.65 -0.90
N THR A 579 19.33 -23.51 -0.83
CA THR A 579 18.38 -24.16 -1.76
C THR A 579 17.87 -23.24 -2.87
N LEU A 580 18.06 -21.92 -2.74
CA LEU A 580 17.66 -20.93 -3.73
C LEU A 580 18.79 -20.72 -4.73
N ASP A 581 18.70 -21.42 -5.85
CA ASP A 581 19.57 -21.21 -7.02
C ASP A 581 19.48 -19.77 -7.52
N TRP A 582 20.62 -19.08 -7.60
CA TRP A 582 20.65 -17.67 -7.97
C TRP A 582 20.21 -17.45 -9.43
N ASP A 583 20.61 -18.32 -10.36
CA ASP A 583 20.30 -18.15 -11.79
C ASP A 583 18.79 -18.15 -12.03
N SER A 584 18.06 -19.12 -11.47
CA SER A 584 16.62 -19.31 -11.67
C SER A 584 15.69 -18.43 -10.81
N ALA A 585 16.21 -17.72 -9.81
CA ALA A 585 15.45 -16.85 -8.91
C ALA A 585 15.38 -15.39 -9.39
N THR A 586 14.20 -14.79 -9.42
CA THR A 586 13.98 -13.39 -9.85
C THR A 586 13.00 -12.66 -8.92
N PRO A 587 13.42 -11.62 -8.18
CA PRO A 587 12.50 -10.72 -7.45
C PRO A 587 11.55 -9.96 -8.38
N TYR A 588 10.38 -9.54 -7.90
CA TYR A 588 9.32 -8.89 -8.70
C TYR A 588 8.50 -7.84 -7.95
#